data_AF-A0AAD6MKW6-F1
#
_entry.id   AF-A0AAD6MKW6-F1
#
_cell.length_a   1.000
_cell.length_b   1.000
_cell.length_c   1.000
_cell.angle_alpha   90.00
_cell.angle_beta   90.00
_cell.angle_gamma   90.00
#
_symmetry.space_group_name_H-M   'P 1'
#
loop_
_entity.id
_entity.type
_entity.pdbx_description
1 polymer ?
#
loop_
_entity_poly.entity_id
_entity_poly.type
_entity_poly.pdbx_seq_one_letter_code
_entity_poly.pdbx_strand_id
1 'polypeptide(L)'
;MVSQTKKRAEWMPMVERCTDLAGEEGLPGYVRLESGFMFPQQDGDRSWIKERLVSMDSTSHNYVNKMEASNVGLDGSINTLKLVDYWDDSTLVNWSFQIDPLEGASEDSIMII
;
A
#
# COMPACT_ATOMS: atom_id res chain seq x y z
N MET A 1 6.44 13.96 -8.08
CA MET A 1 7.47 13.11 -7.44
C MET A 1 6.76 11.97 -6.72
N VAL A 2 6.24 11.02 -7.48
CA VAL A 2 5.43 9.88 -6.97
C VAL A 2 6.34 8.76 -6.41
N SER A 3 7.66 8.94 -6.47
CA SER A 3 8.66 7.93 -6.13
C SER A 3 9.03 7.83 -4.64
N GLN A 4 8.67 8.82 -3.83
CA GLN A 4 8.92 8.78 -2.38
C GLN A 4 7.73 8.12 -1.68
N THR A 5 7.93 6.89 -1.24
CA THR A 5 6.90 6.08 -0.59
C THR A 5 6.41 6.71 0.71
N LYS A 6 7.27 7.39 1.49
CA LYS A 6 6.83 8.06 2.72
C LYS A 6 5.88 9.23 2.47
N LYS A 7 5.89 9.77 1.24
CA LYS A 7 5.04 10.88 0.81
C LYS A 7 3.73 10.40 0.20
N ARG A 8 3.32 9.16 0.47
CA ARG A 8 2.09 8.57 -0.08
C ARG A 8 0.87 9.47 0.13
N ALA A 9 0.76 10.13 1.28
CA ALA A 9 -0.31 11.08 1.59
C ALA A 9 -0.36 12.32 0.66
N GLU A 10 0.76 12.69 0.02
CA GLU A 10 0.81 13.85 -0.89
C GLU A 10 0.21 13.54 -2.28
N TRP A 11 0.11 12.25 -2.65
CA TRP A 11 -0.29 11.85 -4.01
C TRP A 11 -1.30 10.69 -4.08
N MET A 12 -1.57 10.00 -2.98
CA MET A 12 -2.70 9.06 -2.82
C MET A 12 -3.77 9.71 -1.93
N PRO A 13 -4.86 10.24 -2.51
CA PRO A 13 -5.88 10.96 -1.74
C PRO A 13 -6.53 10.15 -0.60
N MET A 14 -6.52 8.82 -0.71
CA MET A 14 -7.07 7.92 0.30
C MET A 14 -6.13 7.71 1.50
N VAL A 15 -4.87 8.14 1.41
CA VAL A 15 -3.91 8.12 2.52
C VAL A 15 -3.93 9.48 3.21
N GLU A 16 -4.34 9.52 4.47
CA GLU A 16 -4.36 10.77 5.24
C GLU A 16 -3.02 10.99 5.96
N ARG A 17 -2.43 9.93 6.49
CA ARG A 17 -1.14 9.97 7.19
C ARG A 17 -0.26 8.78 6.78
N CYS A 18 1.03 9.04 6.67
CA CYS A 18 2.08 8.05 6.47
C CYS A 18 3.21 8.40 7.47
N THR A 19 3.50 7.49 8.39
CA THR A 19 4.43 7.72 9.50
C THR A 19 5.56 6.70 9.45
N ASP A 20 6.80 7.20 9.50
CA ASP A 20 8.00 6.37 9.60
C ASP A 20 8.05 5.64 10.96
N LEU A 21 8.29 4.33 10.94
CA LEU A 21 8.44 3.54 12.17
C LEU A 21 9.85 2.96 12.35
N ALA A 22 10.44 2.42 11.28
CA ALA A 22 11.78 1.80 11.35
C ALA A 22 12.44 1.71 9.97
N GLY A 23 13.77 1.60 9.96
CA GLY A 23 14.57 1.46 8.74
C GLY A 23 14.73 2.78 7.96
N GLU A 24 15.26 2.67 6.74
CA GLU A 24 15.56 3.81 5.87
C GLU A 24 14.72 3.73 4.59
N GLU A 25 14.04 4.82 4.24
CA GLU A 25 13.15 4.87 3.07
C GLU A 25 13.86 4.39 1.79
N GLY A 26 13.18 3.55 1.03
CA GLY A 26 13.70 2.99 -0.22
C GLY A 26 14.62 1.78 -0.05
N LEU A 27 14.99 1.42 1.18
CA LEU A 27 15.73 0.21 1.47
C LEU A 27 14.80 -0.91 2.00
N PRO A 28 15.00 -2.17 1.55
CA PRO A 28 14.31 -3.31 2.13
C PRO A 28 14.41 -3.35 3.66
N GLY A 29 13.29 -3.58 4.32
CA GLY A 29 13.16 -3.56 5.78
C GLY A 29 12.64 -2.24 6.36
N TYR A 30 12.49 -1.19 5.55
CA TYR A 30 11.79 0.03 5.96
C TYR A 30 10.32 -0.27 6.33
N VAL A 31 9.87 0.29 7.45
CA VAL A 31 8.53 0.07 8.02
C VAL A 31 7.84 1.40 8.23
N ARG A 32 6.58 1.46 7.81
CA ARG A 32 5.71 2.63 7.95
C ARG A 32 4.32 2.23 8.45
N LEU A 33 3.64 3.20 9.05
CA LEU A 33 2.23 3.15 9.38
C LEU A 33 1.46 4.11 8.50
N GLU A 34 0.52 3.59 7.73
CA GLU A 34 -0.38 4.37 6.89
C GLU A 34 -1.77 4.36 7.50
N SER A 35 -2.45 5.50 7.50
CA SER A 35 -3.85 5.58 7.91
C SER A 35 -4.65 6.48 6.99
N GLY A 36 -5.92 6.15 6.76
CA GLY A 36 -6.81 6.94 5.93
C GLY A 36 -8.10 6.21 5.60
N PHE A 37 -8.56 6.41 4.38
CA PHE A 37 -9.85 5.93 3.89
C PHE A 37 -9.71 4.87 2.78
N MET A 38 -8.52 4.25 2.64
CA MET A 38 -8.28 3.19 1.65
C MET A 38 -9.22 1.99 1.82
N PHE A 39 -9.69 1.76 3.05
CA PHE A 39 -10.62 0.68 3.36
C PHE A 39 -11.73 1.25 4.24
N PRO A 40 -12.86 1.69 3.65
CA PRO A 40 -13.98 2.21 4.40
C PRO A 40 -14.51 1.14 5.36
N GLN A 41 -14.46 1.41 6.66
CA GLN A 41 -15.08 0.55 7.66
C GLN A 41 -16.54 0.95 7.89
N GLN A 42 -17.40 -0.01 8.25
CA GLN A 42 -18.84 0.22 8.45
C GLN A 42 -19.13 1.33 9.47
N ASP A 43 -18.25 1.48 10.45
CA ASP A 43 -18.40 2.45 11.55
C ASP A 43 -17.84 3.84 11.21
N GLY A 44 -17.34 4.04 9.98
CA GLY A 44 -16.70 5.29 9.55
C GLY A 44 -15.28 5.48 10.10
N ASP A 45 -14.74 4.47 10.79
CA ASP A 45 -13.39 4.49 11.34
C ASP A 45 -12.32 4.45 10.24
N ARG A 46 -11.20 5.15 10.50
CA ARG A 46 -10.03 5.16 9.62
C ARG A 46 -9.44 3.77 9.51
N SER A 47 -9.14 3.36 8.29
CA SER A 47 -8.25 2.22 8.04
C SER A 47 -6.82 2.57 8.41
N TRP A 48 -6.08 1.61 8.96
CA TRP A 48 -4.64 1.70 9.12
C TRP A 48 -3.96 0.40 8.76
N ILE A 49 -2.76 0.55 8.19
CA ILE A 49 -1.92 -0.54 7.71
C ILE A 49 -0.49 -0.27 8.17
N LYS A 50 0.10 -1.24 8.86
CA LYS A 50 1.52 -1.30 9.11
C LYS A 50 2.17 -2.17 8.04
N GLU A 51 3.05 -1.59 7.25
CA GLU A 51 3.65 -2.27 6.11
C GLU A 51 5.17 -2.13 6.09
N ARG A 52 5.84 -3.20 5.65
CA ARG A 52 7.30 -3.30 5.51
C ARG A 52 7.66 -3.39 4.03
N LEU A 53 8.59 -2.56 3.58
CA LEU A 53 9.19 -2.64 2.25
C LEU A 53 10.00 -3.93 2.13
N VAL A 54 9.62 -4.80 1.17
CA VAL A 54 10.30 -6.05 0.85
C VAL A 54 11.34 -5.82 -0.24
N SER A 55 10.97 -5.08 -1.28
CA SER A 55 11.87 -4.70 -2.35
C SER A 55 11.40 -3.44 -3.05
N MET A 56 12.36 -2.71 -3.62
CA MET A 56 12.12 -1.54 -4.45
C MET A 56 13.04 -1.61 -5.67
N ASP A 57 12.44 -1.48 -6.85
CA ASP A 57 13.18 -1.19 -8.08
C ASP A 57 12.86 0.25 -8.49
N SER A 58 13.84 1.14 -8.29
CA SER A 58 13.74 2.55 -8.63
C SER A 58 13.69 2.80 -10.14
N THR A 59 14.19 1.88 -10.96
CA THR A 59 14.20 2.02 -12.43
C THR A 59 12.80 1.77 -12.99
N SER A 60 12.11 0.76 -12.47
CA SER A 60 10.75 0.41 -12.90
C SER A 60 9.65 0.98 -12.00
N HIS A 61 10.02 1.80 -11.01
CA HIS A 61 9.16 2.35 -9.96
C HIS A 61 8.22 1.29 -9.37
N ASN A 62 8.79 0.13 -9.05
CA ASN A 62 8.06 -1.02 -8.54
C ASN A 62 8.40 -1.24 -7.06
N TYR A 63 7.38 -1.19 -6.22
CA TYR A 63 7.49 -1.27 -4.76
C TYR A 63 6.72 -2.49 -4.29
N VAL A 64 7.38 -3.39 -3.59
CA VAL A 64 6.75 -4.58 -3.01
C VAL A 64 6.79 -4.41 -1.50
N ASN A 65 5.61 -4.35 -0.88
CA ASN A 65 5.44 -4.22 0.55
C ASN A 65 4.74 -5.45 1.12
N LYS A 66 5.06 -5.80 2.35
CA LYS A 66 4.34 -6.80 3.12
C LYS A 66 3.54 -6.12 4.23
N MET A 67 2.25 -6.42 4.30
CA MET A 67 1.40 -6.00 5.41
C MET A 67 1.78 -6.81 6.66
N GLU A 68 2.24 -6.14 7.70
CA GLU A 68 2.59 -6.76 8.98
C GLU A 68 1.41 -6.84 9.94
N ALA A 69 0.56 -5.80 9.92
CA ALA A 69 -0.62 -5.68 10.77
C ALA A 69 -1.58 -4.65 10.16
N SER A 70 -2.88 -4.82 10.36
CA SER A 70 -3.90 -3.82 10.01
C SER A 70 -5.14 -3.93 10.91
N ASN A 71 -6.05 -2.95 10.82
CA ASN A 71 -7.42 -3.09 11.35
C ASN A 71 -8.45 -3.50 10.28
N VAL A 72 -8.00 -3.82 9.07
CA VAL A 72 -8.86 -4.15 7.92
C VAL A 72 -8.76 -5.64 7.55
N GLY A 73 -7.92 -6.40 8.24
CA GLY A 73 -7.53 -7.76 7.86
C GLY A 73 -6.43 -7.77 6.79
N LEU A 74 -6.19 -8.92 6.16
CA LEU A 74 -5.15 -9.11 5.12
C LEU A 74 -3.71 -9.09 5.65
N ASP A 75 -3.51 -9.33 6.94
CA ASP A 75 -2.18 -9.48 7.53
C ASP A 75 -1.37 -10.55 6.78
N GLY A 76 -0.11 -10.25 6.50
CA GLY A 76 0.76 -11.11 5.70
C GLY A 76 0.68 -10.89 4.19
N SER A 77 -0.29 -10.11 3.71
CA SER A 77 -0.45 -9.81 2.28
C SER A 77 0.77 -9.11 1.66
N ILE A 78 1.06 -9.46 0.41
CA ILE A 78 2.08 -8.81 -0.40
C ILE A 78 1.40 -7.82 -1.34
N ASN A 79 1.71 -6.54 -1.17
CA ASN A 79 1.18 -5.44 -1.96
C ASN A 79 2.26 -4.94 -2.92
N THR A 80 1.99 -5.01 -4.22
CA THR A 80 2.88 -4.49 -5.25
C THR A 80 2.27 -3.23 -5.85
N LEU A 81 2.97 -2.11 -5.70
CA LEU A 81 2.64 -0.85 -6.33
C LEU A 81 3.64 -0.59 -7.45
N LYS A 82 3.17 -0.35 -8.66
CA LYS A 82 3.99 0.02 -9.81
C LYS A 82 3.51 1.32 -10.40
N LEU A 83 4.42 2.28 -10.52
CA LEU A 83 4.14 3.56 -11.14
C LEU A 83 4.62 3.51 -12.59
N VAL A 84 3.71 3.75 -13.52
CA VAL A 84 3.99 3.69 -14.95
C VAL A 84 3.72 5.06 -15.55
N ASP A 85 4.70 5.58 -16.30
CA ASP A 85 4.50 6.78 -17.08
C ASP A 85 3.34 6.56 -18.06
N TYR A 86 2.39 7.48 -18.03
CA TYR A 86 1.20 7.44 -18.86
C TYR A 86 1.13 8.72 -19.70
N TRP A 87 0.17 8.80 -20.62
CA TRP A 87 0.10 9.93 -21.55
C TRP A 87 -0.01 11.28 -20.82
N ASP A 88 0.37 12.37 -21.49
CA ASP A 88 0.12 13.74 -21.02
C ASP A 88 0.61 14.03 -19.59
N ASP A 89 1.89 13.70 -19.30
CA ASP A 89 2.55 13.89 -18.00
C ASP A 89 1.80 13.26 -16.81
N SER A 90 0.97 12.25 -17.07
CA SER A 90 0.24 11.52 -16.04
C SER A 90 0.97 10.25 -15.60
N THR A 91 0.63 9.76 -14.42
CA THR A 91 1.18 8.51 -13.87
C THR A 91 0.04 7.52 -13.64
N LEU A 92 0.15 6.35 -14.24
CA LEU A 92 -0.72 5.22 -13.94
C LEU A 92 -0.19 4.51 -12.69
N VAL A 93 -1.02 4.45 -11.66
CA VAL A 93 -0.74 3.68 -10.45
C VAL A 93 -1.34 2.29 -10.62
N ASN A 94 -0.49 1.30 -10.90
CA ASN A 94 -0.90 -0.11 -10.92
C ASN A 94 -0.67 -0.72 -9.54
N TRP A 95 -1.75 -1.12 -8.88
CA TRP A 95 -1.71 -1.75 -7.57
C TRP A 95 -2.25 -3.18 -7.68
N SER A 96 -1.47 -4.14 -7.22
CA SER A 96 -1.88 -5.54 -7.07
C SER A 96 -1.57 -6.02 -5.65
N PHE A 97 -2.33 -7.01 -5.19
CA PHE A 97 -2.11 -7.63 -3.90
C PHE A 97 -2.16 -9.16 -4.04
N GLN A 98 -1.44 -9.84 -3.16
CA GLN A 98 -1.46 -11.28 -2.99
C GLN A 98 -1.71 -11.58 -1.53
N ILE A 99 -2.69 -12.44 -1.26
CA ILE A 99 -3.03 -12.89 0.09
C ILE A 99 -3.03 -14.41 0.12
N ASP A 100 -2.81 -14.98 1.29
CA ASP A 100 -3.06 -16.41 1.48
C ASP A 100 -4.57 -16.67 1.34
N PRO A 101 -4.98 -17.86 0.83
CA PRO A 101 -6.38 -18.21 0.72
C PRO A 101 -7.08 -18.10 2.07
N LEU A 102 -8.09 -17.24 2.14
CA LEU A 102 -8.95 -17.10 3.32
C LEU A 102 -10.13 -18.06 3.19
N GLU A 103 -10.34 -18.89 4.21
CA GLU A 103 -11.44 -19.86 4.21
C GLU A 103 -12.78 -19.13 4.07
N GLY A 104 -13.56 -19.52 3.06
CA GLY A 104 -14.87 -18.92 2.77
C GLY A 104 -14.84 -17.59 2.00
N ALA A 105 -13.67 -17.08 1.61
CA ALA A 105 -13.56 -15.88 0.77
C ALA A 105 -13.40 -16.22 -0.72
N SER A 106 -14.02 -15.43 -1.58
CA SER A 106 -13.77 -15.40 -3.03
C SER A 106 -13.08 -14.08 -3.44
N GLU A 107 -12.45 -14.05 -4.60
CA GLU A 107 -11.84 -12.83 -5.16
C GLU A 107 -12.84 -11.66 -5.20
N ASP A 108 -14.08 -11.92 -5.63
CA ASP A 108 -15.16 -10.93 -5.66
C ASP A 108 -15.53 -10.39 -4.28
N SER A 109 -15.39 -11.20 -3.23
CA SER A 109 -15.67 -10.79 -1.85
C SER A 109 -14.53 -9.99 -1.21
N ILE A 110 -13.34 -10.02 -1.83
CA ILE A 110 -12.11 -9.35 -1.35
C ILE A 110 -11.84 -8.06 -2.14
N MET A 111 -12.61 -7.76 -3.19
CA MET A 111 -12.47 -6.52 -3.95
C MET A 111 -12.69 -5.30 -3.04
N ILE A 112 -11.62 -4.55 -2.84
CA ILE A 112 -11.62 -3.26 -2.16
C ILE A 112 -11.92 -2.21 -3.24
N ILE A 113 -13.08 -1.56 -3.13
CA ILE A 113 -13.58 -0.55 -4.08
C ILE A 113 -12.92 0.80 -3.80
#